data_AF-A0A7S3VUK5-F1
#
_entry.id   AF-A0A7S3VUK5-F1
#
_cell.length_a   1.000
_cell.length_b   1.000
_cell.length_c   1.000
_cell.angle_alpha   90.00
_cell.angle_beta   90.00
_cell.angle_gamma   90.00
#
_symmetry.space_group_name_H-M   'P 1'
#
loop_
_entity.id
_entity.type
_entity.pdbx_description
1 polymer ?
#
loop_
_entity_poly.entity_id
_entity_poly.type
_entity_poly.pdbx_seq_one_letter_code
_entity_poly.pdbx_strand_id
1 'polypeptide(L)'
;GTGAFGKEGGAEKETGGAEVMDWKLSLEEFSALPQVEQLRLVLRTSTEHTLEQDLKDRVAPLLHPLPCPTSAHLLHQLLVAEVSTRPAWCAHVVKHEAQFIVQQQGATGGAHGTDGWEDGTAKQGSSTSRGHISEGPRFAAGPEELAAAVCAAVVACSNSSAWEHLQAMLRYTQEAMGSAQEAAHASGNAEHADWLESHSASLLEVSGLLAGGRALAKYGVDTSVAELKEADTNRACGLIRTLLGRAERSGASWSEKDWSQVWLDLKEIQAHALPCVPAIDVKGMFCSSLLRVKRYGLARSYLHGTGSVPLRPEQAESLVVAVASELLASASTLEDDSVEEAREVLGLVPSSSKAAQAELAFLDALQRLAELGVELLPVQAKQLQQHSGGDAVHIMAHVFGLGPACKLHTKMGVVLEIAEQLGAGSPAQLQQVKLLAARSATAAGDLAIAAHLVLELAASDAAVWDPTAAARCTKASELDEGIRGGGFGAQVSELAADIACPASGIVSLTSRGVQAGVQRRLLRVAAAGCSSERLPCVLDALRAEEEAGLPADLSARLDAPPKDLLTHALLPE
;
A
#
# COMPACT_ATOMS: atom_id res chain seq x y z
N GLY A 1 34.77 -28.80 -54.64
CA GLY A 1 34.61 -29.97 -55.53
C GLY A 1 35.76 -29.95 -56.50
N THR A 2 36.54 -31.01 -56.69
CA THR A 2 36.14 -32.38 -57.06
C THR A 2 37.11 -33.41 -56.47
N GLY A 3 36.60 -34.58 -56.11
CA GLY A 3 37.40 -35.71 -55.64
C GLY A 3 36.54 -36.75 -54.94
N ALA A 4 36.09 -37.75 -55.70
CA ALA A 4 35.32 -38.89 -55.18
C ALA A 4 36.25 -40.10 -54.96
N PHE A 5 36.20 -40.68 -53.77
CA PHE A 5 36.54 -42.06 -53.36
C PHE A 5 35.94 -42.16 -51.94
N GLY A 6 35.04 -43.07 -51.57
CA GLY A 6 35.09 -44.53 -51.63
C GLY A 6 34.59 -45.01 -50.27
N LYS A 7 33.73 -46.03 -50.29
CA LYS A 7 32.84 -46.55 -49.23
C LYS A 7 33.47 -47.06 -47.92
N GLU A 8 32.60 -47.04 -46.90
CA GLU A 8 32.37 -48.02 -45.80
C GLU A 8 33.27 -48.05 -44.55
N GLY A 9 32.65 -47.81 -43.39
CA GLY A 9 32.76 -48.72 -42.23
C GLY A 9 33.29 -48.16 -40.91
N GLY A 10 32.38 -47.87 -39.98
CA GLY A 10 32.53 -48.31 -38.58
C GLY A 10 33.04 -47.32 -37.52
N ALA A 11 32.37 -47.40 -36.36
CA ALA A 11 32.71 -46.91 -35.03
C ALA A 11 32.39 -45.44 -34.71
N GLU A 12 31.16 -45.26 -34.21
CA GLU A 12 30.80 -44.19 -33.27
C GLU A 12 31.81 -44.16 -32.12
N LYS A 13 32.54 -43.06 -32.06
CA LYS A 13 33.23 -42.61 -30.87
C LYS A 13 32.72 -41.20 -30.62
N GLU A 14 31.82 -41.06 -29.65
CA GLU A 14 31.33 -39.78 -29.15
C GLU A 14 32.50 -39.00 -28.52
N THR A 15 33.23 -38.30 -29.38
CA THR A 15 33.94 -37.08 -28.99
C THR A 15 33.09 -35.94 -29.48
N GLY A 16 32.67 -35.06 -28.57
CA GLY A 16 31.91 -33.84 -28.88
C GLY A 16 32.65 -32.98 -29.90
N GLY A 17 32.45 -33.29 -31.18
CA GLY A 17 32.90 -32.49 -32.30
C GLY A 17 31.93 -31.32 -32.41
N ALA A 18 32.47 -30.10 -32.36
CA ALA A 18 31.74 -28.94 -32.82
C ALA A 18 31.22 -29.25 -34.22
N GLU A 19 29.89 -29.37 -34.38
CA GLU A 19 29.26 -29.46 -35.69
C GLU A 19 29.77 -28.27 -36.50
N VAL A 20 30.60 -28.57 -37.50
CA VAL A 20 31.00 -27.59 -38.51
C VAL A 20 29.73 -27.30 -39.31
N MET A 21 29.00 -26.27 -38.90
CA MET A 21 27.89 -25.72 -39.67
C MET A 21 28.44 -25.29 -41.02
N ASP A 22 28.16 -26.08 -42.05
CA ASP A 22 28.62 -25.87 -43.41
C ASP A 22 27.72 -24.80 -44.05
N TRP A 23 28.07 -23.53 -43.83
CA TRP A 23 27.33 -22.40 -44.39
C TRP A 23 27.53 -22.35 -45.90
N LYS A 24 26.46 -22.58 -46.66
CA LYS A 24 26.41 -22.31 -48.10
C LYS A 24 25.79 -20.94 -48.33
N LEU A 25 26.50 -19.88 -47.94
CA LEU A 25 26.15 -18.51 -48.31
C LEU A 25 27.10 -18.07 -49.43
N SER A 26 26.56 -17.61 -50.56
CA SER A 26 27.39 -17.05 -51.62
C SER A 26 28.01 -15.71 -51.19
N LEU A 27 29.13 -15.31 -51.82
CA LEU A 27 29.76 -14.03 -51.53
C LEU A 27 28.84 -12.84 -51.86
N GLU A 28 28.03 -12.98 -52.92
CA GLU A 28 27.04 -11.98 -53.33
C GLU A 28 25.95 -11.82 -52.26
N GLU A 29 25.38 -12.93 -51.77
CA GLU A 29 24.41 -12.91 -50.68
C GLU A 29 25.02 -12.34 -49.40
N PHE A 30 26.25 -12.72 -49.04
CA PHE A 30 26.94 -12.16 -47.87
C PHE A 30 27.14 -10.65 -47.99
N SER A 31 27.62 -10.17 -49.14
CA SER A 31 27.85 -8.74 -49.39
C SER A 31 26.57 -7.90 -49.41
N ALA A 32 25.42 -8.52 -49.73
CA ALA A 32 24.11 -7.88 -49.75
C ALA A 32 23.47 -7.74 -48.35
N LEU A 33 23.97 -8.47 -47.34
CA LEU A 33 23.46 -8.36 -45.97
C LEU A 33 23.83 -7.01 -45.34
N PRO A 34 23.01 -6.49 -44.41
CA PRO A 34 23.41 -5.39 -43.55
C PRO A 34 24.74 -5.69 -42.85
N GLN A 35 25.62 -4.70 -42.72
CA GLN A 35 26.96 -4.87 -42.15
C GLN A 35 26.95 -5.51 -40.75
N VAL A 36 25.94 -5.19 -39.93
CA VAL A 36 25.76 -5.81 -38.61
C VAL A 36 25.52 -7.32 -38.73
N GLU A 37 24.68 -7.76 -39.66
CA GLU A 37 24.39 -9.18 -39.88
C GLU A 37 25.62 -9.91 -40.46
N GLN A 38 26.41 -9.24 -41.30
CA GLN A 38 27.71 -9.76 -41.74
C GLN A 38 28.64 -10.01 -40.55
N LEU A 39 28.78 -9.02 -39.64
CA LEU A 39 29.59 -9.15 -38.43
C LEU A 39 29.06 -10.24 -37.49
N ARG A 40 27.75 -10.32 -37.29
CA ARG A 40 27.11 -11.35 -36.47
C ARG A 40 27.38 -12.75 -37.03
N LEU A 41 27.30 -12.94 -38.34
CA LEU A 41 27.62 -14.22 -38.99
C LEU A 41 29.09 -14.60 -38.78
N VAL A 42 30.01 -13.65 -38.98
CA VAL A 42 31.46 -13.87 -38.82
C VAL A 42 31.83 -14.20 -37.37
N LEU A 43 31.18 -13.54 -36.41
CA LEU A 43 31.43 -13.67 -34.97
C LEU A 43 30.53 -14.71 -34.29
N ARG A 44 29.65 -15.39 -35.03
CA ARG A 44 28.73 -16.39 -34.46
C ARG A 44 29.45 -17.54 -33.77
N THR A 45 30.56 -18.00 -34.35
CA THR A 45 31.40 -19.06 -33.78
C THR A 45 32.44 -18.55 -32.78
N SER A 46 32.54 -17.22 -32.64
CA SER A 46 33.52 -16.63 -31.75
C SER A 46 33.16 -16.92 -30.31
N THR A 47 34.13 -17.36 -29.51
CA THR A 47 34.00 -17.60 -28.07
C THR A 47 34.76 -16.53 -27.31
N GLU A 48 34.60 -16.47 -25.99
CA GLU A 48 35.35 -15.55 -25.13
C GLU A 48 36.87 -15.69 -25.30
N HIS A 49 37.36 -16.90 -25.56
CA HIS A 49 38.78 -17.19 -25.71
C HIS A 49 39.31 -16.98 -27.14
N THR A 50 38.45 -17.07 -28.15
CA THR A 50 38.84 -16.88 -29.56
C THR A 50 38.56 -15.47 -30.06
N LEU A 51 37.86 -14.63 -29.29
CA LEU A 51 37.44 -13.30 -29.69
C LEU A 51 38.58 -12.45 -30.22
N GLU A 52 39.70 -12.35 -29.52
CA GLU A 52 40.83 -11.50 -29.96
C GLU A 52 41.38 -11.94 -31.33
N GLN A 53 41.54 -13.26 -31.51
CA GLN A 53 42.00 -13.83 -32.77
C GLN A 53 40.96 -13.65 -33.89
N ASP A 54 39.67 -13.87 -33.59
CA ASP A 54 38.58 -13.74 -34.55
C ASP A 54 38.39 -12.29 -34.98
N LEU A 55 38.51 -11.34 -34.06
CA LEU A 55 38.51 -9.91 -34.38
C LEU A 55 39.64 -9.61 -35.35
N LYS A 56 40.86 -10.02 -35.01
CA LYS A 56 42.06 -9.76 -35.82
C LYS A 56 42.00 -10.38 -37.21
N ASP A 57 41.63 -11.65 -37.29
CA ASP A 57 41.71 -12.41 -38.54
C ASP A 57 40.49 -12.21 -39.43
N ARG A 58 39.30 -12.06 -38.82
CA ARG A 58 38.04 -12.10 -39.57
C ARG A 58 37.33 -10.75 -39.64
N VAL A 59 37.46 -9.92 -38.61
CA VAL A 59 36.75 -8.63 -38.54
C VAL A 59 37.62 -7.46 -39.02
N ALA A 60 38.93 -7.47 -38.74
CA ALA A 60 39.84 -6.42 -39.22
C ALA A 60 39.79 -6.20 -40.73
N PRO A 61 39.76 -7.25 -41.57
CA PRO A 61 39.63 -7.08 -43.02
C PRO A 61 38.31 -6.41 -43.44
N LEU A 62 37.24 -6.58 -42.66
CA LEU A 62 35.92 -5.99 -42.92
C LEU A 62 35.81 -4.54 -42.43
N LEU A 63 36.56 -4.18 -41.39
CA LEU A 63 36.57 -2.82 -40.83
C LEU A 63 37.57 -1.88 -41.51
N HIS A 64 38.70 -2.40 -42.01
CA HIS A 64 39.75 -1.60 -42.68
C HIS A 64 39.24 -0.68 -43.82
N PRO A 65 38.25 -1.06 -44.65
CA PRO A 65 37.74 -0.17 -45.70
C PRO A 65 36.73 0.89 -45.20
N LEU A 66 36.30 0.85 -43.95
CA LEU A 66 35.25 1.73 -43.43
C LEU A 66 35.82 2.99 -42.76
N PRO A 67 35.18 4.15 -42.93
CA PRO A 67 35.53 5.34 -42.17
C PRO A 67 35.18 5.14 -40.68
N CYS A 68 36.01 5.69 -39.79
CA CYS A 68 35.89 5.61 -38.33
C CYS A 68 34.47 5.86 -37.75
N PRO A 69 33.70 6.89 -38.17
CA PRO A 69 32.33 7.08 -37.64
C PRO A 69 31.37 5.93 -37.97
N THR A 70 31.65 5.16 -39.03
CA THR A 70 30.85 3.98 -39.39
C THR A 70 31.20 2.77 -38.51
N SER A 71 32.45 2.61 -38.08
CA SER A 71 32.84 1.50 -37.19
C SER A 71 32.21 1.65 -35.79
N ALA A 72 32.08 2.89 -35.30
CA ALA A 72 31.44 3.20 -34.03
C ALA A 72 29.95 2.84 -34.02
N HIS A 73 29.26 3.21 -35.10
CA HIS A 73 27.86 2.86 -35.29
C HIS A 73 27.65 1.34 -35.37
N LEU A 74 28.58 0.63 -36.02
CA LEU A 74 28.57 -0.83 -36.07
C LEU A 74 28.81 -1.46 -34.70
N LEU A 75 29.70 -0.91 -33.87
CA LEU A 75 29.89 -1.37 -32.48
C LEU A 75 28.58 -1.26 -31.70
N HIS A 76 27.95 -0.10 -31.76
CA HIS A 76 26.69 0.17 -31.09
C HIS A 76 25.61 -0.83 -31.53
N GLN A 77 25.42 -1.01 -32.84
CA GLN A 77 24.42 -1.96 -33.35
C GLN A 77 24.74 -3.41 -32.99
N LEU A 78 26.02 -3.81 -33.03
CA LEU A 78 26.48 -5.16 -32.68
C LEU A 78 26.25 -5.45 -31.19
N LEU A 79 26.65 -4.53 -30.31
CA LEU A 79 26.45 -4.70 -28.87
C LEU A 79 24.96 -4.74 -28.54
N VAL A 80 24.13 -3.85 -29.09
CA VAL A 80 22.68 -3.86 -28.89
C VAL A 80 22.03 -5.16 -29.38
N ALA A 81 22.49 -5.71 -30.50
CA ALA A 81 21.94 -6.95 -31.07
C ALA A 81 22.33 -8.21 -30.29
N GLU A 82 23.53 -8.25 -29.69
CA GLU A 82 24.09 -9.45 -29.05
C GLU A 82 24.06 -9.43 -27.52
N VAL A 83 23.84 -8.28 -26.88
CA VAL A 83 23.88 -8.17 -25.41
C VAL A 83 22.87 -9.07 -24.69
N SER A 84 21.68 -9.28 -25.26
CA SER A 84 20.66 -10.15 -24.65
C SER A 84 20.98 -11.65 -24.81
N THR A 85 21.65 -12.03 -25.90
CA THR A 85 21.98 -13.43 -26.24
C THR A 85 23.31 -13.87 -25.65
N ARG A 86 24.32 -12.99 -25.68
CA ARG A 86 25.71 -13.28 -25.35
C ARG A 86 26.35 -12.16 -24.51
N PRO A 87 25.80 -11.83 -23.32
CA PRO A 87 26.28 -10.71 -22.51
C PRO A 87 27.76 -10.85 -22.09
N ALA A 88 28.21 -12.06 -21.80
CA ALA A 88 29.60 -12.33 -21.44
C ALA A 88 30.57 -12.02 -22.59
N TRP A 89 30.19 -12.38 -23.81
CA TRP A 89 30.96 -12.06 -25.01
C TRP A 89 31.01 -10.55 -25.27
N CYS A 90 29.88 -9.86 -25.15
CA CYS A 90 29.84 -8.39 -25.25
C CYS A 90 30.75 -7.73 -24.20
N ALA A 91 30.80 -8.25 -22.97
CA ALA A 91 31.71 -7.77 -21.94
C ALA A 91 33.20 -7.91 -22.32
N HIS A 92 33.58 -8.99 -23.01
CA HIS A 92 34.95 -9.16 -23.52
C HIS A 92 35.26 -8.23 -24.70
N VAL A 93 34.31 -7.99 -25.60
CA VAL A 93 34.46 -7.00 -26.68
C VAL A 93 34.72 -5.61 -26.10
N VAL A 94 33.90 -5.19 -25.12
CA VAL A 94 34.06 -3.90 -24.44
C VAL A 94 35.38 -3.81 -23.70
N LYS A 95 35.79 -4.89 -23.01
CA LYS A 95 37.09 -4.96 -22.33
C LYS A 95 38.25 -4.73 -23.30
N HIS A 96 38.23 -5.39 -24.46
CA HIS A 96 39.27 -5.25 -25.48
C HIS A 96 39.34 -3.82 -26.00
N GLU A 97 38.21 -3.22 -26.38
CA GLU A 97 38.17 -1.83 -26.86
C GLU A 97 38.63 -0.84 -25.76
N ALA A 98 38.19 -1.02 -24.52
CA ALA A 98 38.59 -0.20 -23.38
C ALA A 98 40.11 -0.24 -23.13
N GLN A 99 40.71 -1.45 -23.10
CA GLN A 99 42.15 -1.63 -22.91
C GLN A 99 42.96 -0.97 -24.02
N PHE A 100 42.48 -1.06 -25.26
CA PHE A 100 43.12 -0.42 -26.39
C PHE A 100 43.10 1.12 -26.27
N ILE A 101 41.98 1.71 -25.86
CA ILE A 101 41.86 3.16 -25.61
C ILE A 101 42.85 3.62 -24.54
N VAL A 102 42.94 2.89 -23.43
CA VAL A 102 43.89 3.20 -22.33
C VAL A 102 45.34 3.15 -22.82
N GLN A 103 45.71 2.12 -23.60
CA GLN A 103 47.07 1.99 -24.13
C GLN A 103 47.46 3.14 -25.09
N GLN A 104 46.52 3.64 -25.89
CA GLN A 104 46.77 4.76 -26.81
C GLN A 104 47.14 6.04 -26.04
N GLN A 105 46.43 6.32 -24.95
CA GLN A 105 46.62 7.51 -24.15
C GLN A 105 47.94 7.48 -23.36
N GLY A 106 48.35 6.30 -22.88
CA GLY A 106 49.66 6.12 -22.26
C GLY A 106 50.83 6.36 -23.22
N ALA A 107 50.65 6.05 -24.52
CA ALA A 107 51.69 6.25 -25.54
C ALA A 107 51.89 7.72 -25.94
N THR A 108 50.87 8.56 -25.84
CA THR A 108 50.93 9.99 -26.20
C THR A 108 51.42 10.87 -25.04
N GLY A 109 51.12 10.50 -23.79
CA GLY A 109 51.54 11.26 -22.60
C GLY A 109 53.03 11.18 -22.23
N GLY A 110 53.74 10.13 -22.68
CA GLY A 110 55.15 9.91 -22.33
C GLY A 110 56.19 10.73 -23.11
N ALA A 111 55.79 11.51 -24.12
CA ALA A 111 56.71 12.19 -25.04
C ALA A 111 56.99 13.67 -24.73
N HIS A 112 56.47 14.23 -23.63
CA HIS A 112 56.66 15.65 -23.26
C HIS A 112 57.36 15.88 -21.91
N GLY A 113 58.17 14.93 -21.46
CA GLY A 113 59.07 15.10 -20.31
C GLY A 113 60.48 15.53 -20.74
N THR A 114 60.76 16.84 -20.63
CA THR A 114 62.09 17.47 -20.50
C THR A 114 63.16 17.18 -21.56
N ASP A 115 63.12 17.89 -22.70
CA ASP A 115 64.36 18.26 -23.39
C ASP A 115 64.89 19.56 -22.77
N GLY A 116 65.67 19.36 -21.70
CA GLY A 116 66.63 20.34 -21.23
C GLY A 116 67.69 20.54 -22.31
N TRP A 117 67.78 21.76 -22.78
CA TRP A 117 68.74 22.24 -23.75
C TRP A 117 70.15 22.15 -23.15
N GLU A 118 70.92 21.11 -23.45
CA GLU A 118 72.38 21.13 -23.31
C GLU A 118 73.08 20.44 -24.49
N ASP A 119 74.14 21.13 -24.92
CA ASP A 119 74.97 20.93 -26.10
C ASP A 119 75.68 19.57 -26.18
N GLY A 120 75.88 19.11 -27.42
CA GLY A 120 77.19 18.59 -27.80
C GLY A 120 77.36 17.07 -27.91
N THR A 121 77.62 16.67 -29.14
CA THR A 121 78.42 15.52 -29.62
C THR A 121 77.69 14.24 -30.01
N ALA A 122 77.94 13.91 -31.28
CA ALA A 122 77.48 12.75 -32.02
C ALA A 122 77.86 11.42 -31.35
N LYS A 123 76.88 10.53 -31.26
CA LYS A 123 77.08 9.08 -31.40
C LYS A 123 75.83 8.43 -31.97
N GLN A 124 75.98 7.94 -33.20
CA GLN A 124 75.08 6.96 -33.81
C GLN A 124 74.99 5.71 -32.95
N GLY A 125 73.78 5.16 -32.83
CA GLY A 125 73.58 3.75 -32.52
C GLY A 125 72.80 3.45 -31.24
N SER A 126 71.49 3.63 -31.26
CA SER A 126 70.58 2.66 -30.64
C SER A 126 69.18 2.84 -31.21
N SER A 127 68.80 1.96 -32.13
CA SER A 127 67.41 1.73 -32.50
C SER A 127 66.69 1.10 -31.30
N THR A 128 66.21 1.92 -30.38
CA THR A 128 65.28 1.48 -29.35
C THR A 128 64.00 1.08 -30.06
N SER A 129 63.67 -0.20 -30.00
CA SER A 129 62.45 -0.78 -30.53
C SER A 129 61.25 -0.01 -29.98
N ARG A 130 60.70 0.89 -30.80
CA ARG A 130 59.31 1.35 -30.66
C ARG A 130 58.49 0.06 -30.72
N GLY A 131 58.00 -0.40 -29.58
CA GLY A 131 57.18 -1.60 -29.51
C GLY A 131 56.10 -1.46 -30.57
N HIS A 132 56.05 -2.40 -31.51
CA HIS A 132 54.94 -2.49 -32.45
C HIS A 132 53.67 -2.65 -31.62
N ILE A 133 52.96 -1.55 -31.37
CA ILE A 133 51.57 -1.60 -30.94
C ILE A 133 50.89 -2.26 -32.13
N SER A 134 50.58 -3.55 -31.98
CA SER A 134 49.83 -4.32 -32.97
C SER A 134 48.57 -3.52 -33.29
N GLU A 135 48.46 -3.02 -34.52
CA GLU A 135 47.26 -2.35 -35.03
C GLU A 135 46.13 -3.37 -35.10
N GLY A 136 45.48 -3.61 -33.97
CA GLY A 136 44.28 -4.40 -33.88
C GLY A 136 43.12 -3.70 -34.60
N PRO A 137 42.13 -4.46 -35.08
CA PRO A 137 40.86 -3.90 -35.54
C PRO A 137 40.25 -3.00 -34.46
N ARG A 138 39.75 -1.83 -34.88
CA ARG A 138 39.07 -0.88 -34.00
C ARG A 138 37.60 -0.81 -34.37
N PHE A 139 36.74 -0.87 -33.37
CA PHE A 139 35.34 -0.52 -33.58
C PHE A 139 35.08 0.92 -33.13
N ALA A 140 35.56 1.32 -31.96
CA ALA A 140 35.37 2.69 -31.46
C ALA A 140 36.54 3.61 -31.84
N ALA A 141 36.22 4.84 -32.24
CA ALA A 141 37.17 5.93 -32.46
C ALA A 141 37.74 6.47 -31.14
N GLY A 142 36.99 6.36 -30.04
CA GLY A 142 37.35 6.90 -28.73
C GLY A 142 36.47 6.41 -27.58
N PRO A 143 36.80 6.83 -26.33
CA PRO A 143 36.06 6.44 -25.11
C PRO A 143 34.60 6.89 -25.13
N GLU A 144 34.34 7.98 -25.85
CA GLU A 144 33.04 8.59 -26.11
C GLU A 144 32.03 7.63 -26.76
N GLU A 145 32.41 7.09 -27.91
CA GLU A 145 31.57 6.19 -28.70
C GLU A 145 31.41 4.84 -28.00
N LEU A 146 32.46 4.38 -27.30
CA LEU A 146 32.38 3.20 -26.46
C LEU A 146 31.36 3.39 -25.33
N ALA A 147 31.36 4.55 -24.65
CA ALA A 147 30.40 4.86 -23.60
C ALA A 147 28.97 4.90 -24.13
N ALA A 148 28.73 5.57 -25.25
CA ALA A 148 27.41 5.61 -25.89
C ALA A 148 26.93 4.21 -26.31
N ALA A 149 27.80 3.41 -26.93
CA ALA A 149 27.51 2.05 -27.36
C ALA A 149 27.17 1.13 -26.17
N VAL A 150 27.93 1.22 -25.08
CA VAL A 150 27.69 0.42 -23.88
C VAL A 150 26.40 0.85 -23.16
N CYS A 151 26.15 2.15 -22.99
CA CYS A 151 24.90 2.63 -22.41
C CYS A 151 23.67 2.13 -23.19
N ALA A 152 23.70 2.22 -24.51
CA ALA A 152 22.61 1.74 -25.36
C ALA A 152 22.43 0.23 -25.26
N ALA A 153 23.51 -0.55 -25.27
CA ALA A 153 23.46 -2.00 -25.13
C ALA A 153 22.93 -2.44 -23.75
N VAL A 154 23.38 -1.80 -22.67
CA VAL A 154 22.89 -2.12 -21.32
C VAL A 154 21.40 -1.82 -21.18
N VAL A 155 20.92 -0.70 -21.72
CA VAL A 155 19.49 -0.34 -21.72
C VAL A 155 18.68 -1.31 -22.58
N ALA A 156 19.18 -1.70 -23.76
CA ALA A 156 18.50 -2.61 -24.67
C ALA A 156 18.49 -4.08 -24.21
N CYS A 157 19.30 -4.44 -23.21
CA CYS A 157 19.39 -5.80 -22.72
C CYS A 157 18.08 -6.23 -22.03
N SER A 158 17.43 -7.26 -22.60
CA SER A 158 16.22 -7.87 -22.04
C SER A 158 16.51 -9.02 -21.08
N ASN A 159 17.78 -9.44 -20.96
CA ASN A 159 18.17 -10.55 -20.13
C ASN A 159 18.35 -10.13 -18.66
N SER A 160 17.35 -10.38 -17.83
CA SER A 160 17.32 -10.08 -16.39
C SER A 160 18.28 -10.90 -15.53
N SER A 161 19.09 -11.78 -16.11
CA SER A 161 20.12 -12.56 -15.40
C SER A 161 21.55 -12.09 -15.69
N ALA A 162 21.72 -11.18 -16.64
CA ALA A 162 23.03 -10.77 -17.16
C ALA A 162 23.74 -9.68 -16.33
N TRP A 163 23.29 -9.39 -15.11
CA TRP A 163 23.72 -8.22 -14.32
C TRP A 163 25.24 -8.09 -14.16
N GLU A 164 25.94 -9.18 -13.84
CA GLU A 164 27.39 -9.17 -13.60
C GLU A 164 28.19 -8.82 -14.87
N HIS A 165 27.73 -9.31 -16.03
CA HIS A 165 28.38 -9.03 -17.31
C HIS A 165 28.12 -7.59 -17.77
N LEU A 166 26.88 -7.10 -17.60
CA LEU A 166 26.52 -5.71 -17.88
C LEU A 166 27.28 -4.73 -16.96
N GLN A 167 27.46 -5.09 -15.69
CA GLN A 167 28.28 -4.30 -14.74
C GLN A 167 29.76 -4.31 -15.15
N ALA A 168 30.28 -5.44 -15.63
CA ALA A 168 31.65 -5.52 -16.15
C ALA A 168 31.84 -4.60 -17.37
N MET A 169 30.87 -4.57 -18.31
CA MET A 169 30.91 -3.64 -19.45
C MET A 169 31.02 -2.18 -18.99
N LEU A 170 30.16 -1.75 -18.06
CA LEU A 170 30.19 -0.38 -17.53
C LEU A 170 31.51 -0.07 -16.83
N ARG A 171 32.04 -1.00 -16.04
CA ARG A 171 33.31 -0.82 -15.33
C ARG A 171 34.49 -0.63 -16.29
N TYR A 172 34.61 -1.47 -17.33
CA TYR A 172 35.68 -1.33 -18.31
C TYR A 172 35.60 0.01 -19.05
N THR A 173 34.39 0.44 -19.40
CA THR A 173 34.18 1.76 -20.00
C THR A 173 34.53 2.90 -19.05
N GLN A 174 34.17 2.80 -17.77
CA GLN A 174 34.53 3.81 -16.75
C GLN A 174 36.05 3.91 -16.56
N GLU A 175 36.77 2.77 -16.54
CA GLU A 175 38.23 2.74 -16.49
C GLU A 175 38.85 3.45 -17.71
N ALA A 176 38.33 3.20 -18.92
CA ALA A 176 38.78 3.88 -20.14
C ALA A 176 38.46 5.38 -20.15
N MET A 177 37.28 5.78 -19.67
CA MET A 177 36.86 7.17 -19.55
C MET A 177 37.72 7.93 -18.52
N GLY A 178 38.06 7.31 -17.38
CA GLY A 178 38.91 7.91 -16.36
C GLY A 178 40.33 8.20 -16.87
N SER A 179 40.93 7.22 -17.57
CA SER A 179 42.22 7.41 -18.25
C SER A 179 42.16 8.55 -19.28
N ALA A 180 41.04 8.65 -20.02
CA ALA A 180 40.85 9.71 -21.01
C ALA A 180 40.75 11.09 -20.36
N GLN A 181 40.04 11.19 -19.25
CA GLN A 181 39.86 12.42 -18.50
C GLN A 181 41.18 12.90 -17.91
N GLU A 182 41.99 12.01 -17.34
CA GLU A 182 43.33 12.34 -16.85
C GLU A 182 44.23 12.88 -17.97
N ALA A 183 44.20 12.25 -19.15
CA ALA A 183 44.94 12.71 -20.32
C ALA A 183 44.43 14.07 -20.83
N ALA A 184 43.11 14.29 -20.84
CA ALA A 184 42.48 15.54 -21.25
C ALA A 184 42.89 16.70 -20.33
N HIS A 185 42.83 16.50 -19.01
CA HIS A 185 43.28 17.49 -18.04
C HIS A 185 44.78 17.79 -18.17
N ALA A 186 45.61 16.78 -18.40
CA ALA A 186 47.05 16.98 -18.63
C ALA A 186 47.33 17.79 -19.90
N SER A 187 46.49 17.65 -20.93
CA SER A 187 46.61 18.41 -22.19
C SER A 187 46.05 19.84 -22.13
N GLY A 188 45.33 20.22 -21.05
CA GLY A 188 44.71 21.53 -20.90
C GLY A 188 43.47 21.75 -21.79
N ASN A 189 42.89 20.70 -22.37
CA ASN A 189 41.70 20.80 -23.22
C ASN A 189 40.42 20.79 -22.37
N ALA A 190 40.01 21.97 -21.91
CA ALA A 190 38.82 22.14 -21.05
C ALA A 190 37.52 21.67 -21.72
N GLU A 191 37.35 21.92 -23.03
CA GLU A 191 36.12 21.53 -23.74
C GLU A 191 35.94 20.01 -23.80
N HIS A 192 37.04 19.26 -23.99
CA HIS A 192 36.99 17.80 -24.00
C HIS A 192 36.77 17.24 -22.58
N ALA A 193 37.30 17.88 -21.54
CA ALA A 193 37.07 17.47 -20.15
C ALA A 193 35.60 17.64 -19.73
N ASP A 194 34.99 18.81 -19.98
CA ASP A 194 33.58 19.07 -19.68
C ASP A 194 32.65 18.08 -20.40
N TRP A 195 33.01 17.70 -21.63
CA TRP A 195 32.26 16.74 -22.42
C TRP A 195 32.35 15.31 -21.85
N LEU A 196 33.54 14.89 -21.42
CA LEU A 196 33.77 13.58 -20.78
C LEU A 196 32.98 13.48 -19.46
N GLU A 197 32.86 14.58 -18.70
CA GLU A 197 32.03 14.63 -17.50
C GLU A 197 30.56 14.34 -17.81
N SER A 198 29.99 14.92 -18.88
CA SER A 198 28.60 14.65 -19.29
C SER A 198 28.35 13.16 -19.61
N HIS A 199 29.31 12.51 -20.27
CA HIS A 199 29.20 11.08 -20.61
C HIS A 199 29.43 10.18 -19.40
N SER A 200 30.28 10.60 -18.46
CA SER A 200 30.45 9.93 -17.17
C SER A 200 29.16 9.95 -16.35
N ALA A 201 28.39 11.05 -16.40
CA ALA A 201 27.09 11.17 -15.74
C ALA A 201 26.06 10.18 -16.32
N SER A 202 26.04 10.01 -17.64
CA SER A 202 25.18 9.01 -18.31
C SER A 202 25.56 7.57 -17.91
N LEU A 203 26.85 7.27 -17.80
CA LEU A 203 27.32 5.95 -17.32
C LEU A 203 26.94 5.72 -15.85
N LEU A 204 27.02 6.75 -15.01
CA LEU A 204 26.59 6.67 -13.61
C LEU A 204 25.09 6.43 -13.47
N GLU A 205 24.26 7.08 -14.31
CA GLU A 205 22.81 6.85 -14.36
C GLU A 205 22.50 5.38 -14.70
N VAL A 206 23.08 4.86 -15.79
CA VAL A 206 22.86 3.47 -16.22
C VAL A 206 23.42 2.47 -15.20
N SER A 207 24.55 2.79 -14.57
CA SER A 207 25.08 1.99 -13.46
C SER A 207 24.14 1.96 -12.26
N GLY A 208 23.48 3.08 -11.95
CA GLY A 208 22.47 3.17 -10.90
C GLY A 208 21.23 2.31 -11.18
N LEU A 209 20.73 2.37 -12.41
CA LEU A 209 19.62 1.53 -12.88
C LEU A 209 19.97 0.04 -12.79
N LEU A 210 21.19 -0.33 -13.17
CA LEU A 210 21.68 -1.71 -13.11
C LEU A 210 21.81 -2.20 -11.66
N ALA A 211 22.36 -1.38 -10.76
CA ALA A 211 22.46 -1.72 -9.35
C ALA A 211 21.06 -1.94 -8.73
N GLY A 212 20.10 -1.08 -9.05
CA GLY A 212 18.71 -1.24 -8.61
C GLY A 212 18.03 -2.47 -9.19
N GLY A 213 18.21 -2.77 -10.48
CA GLY A 213 17.69 -3.98 -11.13
C GLY A 213 18.26 -5.27 -10.52
N ARG A 214 19.57 -5.29 -10.25
CA ARG A 214 20.22 -6.39 -9.54
C ARG A 214 19.69 -6.56 -8.12
N ALA A 215 19.46 -5.46 -7.39
CA ALA A 215 18.88 -5.50 -6.05
C ALA A 215 17.45 -6.06 -6.08
N LEU A 216 16.61 -5.63 -7.02
CA LEU A 216 15.27 -6.18 -7.26
C LEU A 216 15.31 -7.70 -7.58
N ALA A 217 16.27 -8.14 -8.40
CA ALA A 217 16.44 -9.54 -8.76
C ALA A 217 16.80 -10.43 -7.56
N LYS A 218 17.50 -9.93 -6.53
CA LYS A 218 17.75 -10.68 -5.28
C LYS A 218 16.45 -11.11 -4.59
N TYR A 219 15.40 -10.32 -4.73
CA TYR A 219 14.06 -10.61 -4.21
C TYR A 219 13.15 -11.28 -5.26
N GLY A 220 13.74 -11.81 -6.34
CA GLY A 220 13.07 -12.49 -7.44
C GLY A 220 12.28 -11.57 -8.39
N VAL A 221 12.43 -10.24 -8.28
CA VAL A 221 11.74 -9.27 -9.15
C VAL A 221 12.53 -9.13 -10.44
N ASP A 222 12.09 -9.85 -11.47
CA ASP A 222 12.65 -9.74 -12.81
C ASP A 222 12.20 -8.42 -13.45
N THR A 223 13.17 -7.57 -13.77
CA THR A 223 12.99 -6.30 -14.47
C THR A 223 14.16 -6.07 -15.40
N SER A 224 13.93 -5.45 -16.55
CA SER A 224 15.01 -5.00 -17.46
C SER A 224 15.45 -3.57 -17.12
N VAL A 225 16.62 -3.16 -17.62
CA VAL A 225 17.13 -1.78 -17.45
C VAL A 225 16.23 -0.77 -18.16
N ALA A 226 15.71 -1.10 -19.35
CA ALA A 226 14.74 -0.29 -20.06
C ALA A 226 13.46 -0.05 -19.24
N GLU A 227 12.89 -1.10 -18.65
CA GLU A 227 11.70 -0.97 -17.81
C GLU A 227 11.91 -0.07 -16.60
N LEU A 228 13.10 -0.09 -15.99
CA LEU A 228 13.43 0.79 -14.86
C LEU A 228 13.59 2.24 -15.32
N LYS A 229 14.23 2.45 -16.47
CA LYS A 229 14.44 3.78 -17.05
C LYS A 229 13.11 4.46 -17.43
N GLU A 230 12.16 3.69 -17.95
CA GLU A 230 10.85 4.16 -18.40
C GLU A 230 9.78 4.12 -17.31
N ALA A 231 10.12 3.70 -16.08
CA ALA A 231 9.16 3.53 -15.01
C ALA A 231 8.56 4.86 -14.55
N ASP A 232 7.24 5.00 -14.71
CA ASP A 232 6.47 6.06 -14.08
C ASP A 232 6.31 5.80 -12.58
N THR A 233 5.81 6.79 -11.84
CA THR A 233 5.63 6.68 -10.38
C THR A 233 4.76 5.47 -9.99
N ASN A 234 3.74 5.13 -10.79
CA ASN A 234 2.84 4.01 -10.51
C ASN A 234 3.55 2.66 -10.68
N ARG A 235 4.26 2.47 -11.80
CA ARG A 235 5.06 1.28 -12.07
C ARG A 235 6.15 1.11 -11.04
N ALA A 236 6.86 2.18 -10.70
CA ALA A 236 7.91 2.19 -9.69
C ALA A 236 7.38 1.79 -8.30
N CYS A 237 6.25 2.37 -7.86
CA CYS A 237 5.58 1.95 -6.63
C CYS A 237 5.13 0.48 -6.69
N GLY A 238 4.66 0.01 -7.85
CA GLY A 238 4.29 -1.38 -8.08
C GLY A 238 5.46 -2.35 -7.93
N LEU A 239 6.64 -2.00 -8.44
CA LEU A 239 7.87 -2.80 -8.27
C LEU A 239 8.28 -2.90 -6.80
N ILE A 240 8.26 -1.77 -6.08
CA ILE A 240 8.57 -1.74 -4.64
C ILE A 240 7.57 -2.58 -3.84
N ARG A 241 6.27 -2.46 -4.12
CA ARG A 241 5.23 -3.30 -3.48
C ARG A 241 5.40 -4.78 -3.81
N THR A 242 5.85 -5.12 -5.01
CA THR A 242 6.09 -6.51 -5.41
C THR A 242 7.27 -7.10 -4.64
N LEU A 243 8.38 -6.34 -4.51
CA LEU A 243 9.52 -6.71 -3.67
C LEU A 243 9.07 -6.92 -2.23
N LEU A 244 8.38 -5.92 -1.66
CA LEU A 244 7.90 -5.98 -0.28
C LEU A 244 6.94 -7.14 -0.05
N GLY A 245 5.99 -7.40 -0.96
CA GLY A 245 5.10 -8.54 -0.85
C GLY A 245 5.82 -9.89 -0.90
N ARG A 246 6.94 -9.99 -1.63
CA ARG A 246 7.80 -11.20 -1.61
C ARG A 246 8.61 -11.32 -0.33
N ALA A 247 9.11 -10.20 0.17
CA ALA A 247 9.76 -10.11 1.48
C ALA A 247 8.79 -10.51 2.60
N GLU A 248 7.53 -10.05 2.56
CA GLU A 248 6.48 -10.40 3.52
C GLU A 248 6.24 -11.92 3.56
N ARG A 249 6.08 -12.56 2.39
CA ARG A 249 5.85 -14.01 2.30
C ARG A 249 7.04 -14.85 2.79
N SER A 250 8.26 -14.35 2.63
CA SER A 250 9.48 -15.05 3.05
C SER A 250 9.93 -14.68 4.47
N GLY A 251 9.42 -13.55 4.97
CA GLY A 251 9.94 -12.79 6.10
C GLY A 251 9.59 -13.34 7.49
N ALA A 252 8.73 -14.35 7.56
CA ALA A 252 8.42 -15.04 8.81
C ALA A 252 9.69 -15.62 9.48
N SER A 253 10.66 -16.05 8.67
CA SER A 253 11.94 -16.61 9.12
C SER A 253 13.08 -15.58 9.28
N TRP A 254 12.86 -14.34 8.84
CA TRP A 254 13.92 -13.34 8.73
C TRP A 254 14.20 -12.66 10.06
N SER A 255 15.49 -12.42 10.32
CA SER A 255 15.95 -11.66 11.48
C SER A 255 15.76 -10.14 11.27
N GLU A 256 15.89 -9.35 12.33
CA GLU A 256 15.87 -7.88 12.21
C GLU A 256 16.97 -7.36 11.28
N LYS A 257 18.13 -8.04 11.23
CA LYS A 257 19.23 -7.69 10.32
C LYS A 257 18.85 -7.85 8.86
N ASP A 258 18.10 -8.90 8.54
CA ASP A 258 17.64 -9.14 7.18
C ASP A 258 16.65 -8.05 6.74
N TRP A 259 15.74 -7.64 7.62
CA TRP A 259 14.83 -6.50 7.37
C TRP A 259 15.58 -5.16 7.26
N SER A 260 16.63 -4.94 8.06
CA SER A 260 17.50 -3.78 7.89
C SER A 260 18.23 -3.80 6.54
N GLN A 261 18.64 -4.97 6.05
CA GLN A 261 19.25 -5.10 4.72
C GLN A 261 18.24 -4.78 3.61
N VAL A 262 16.99 -5.24 3.72
CA VAL A 262 15.91 -4.89 2.80
C VAL A 262 15.71 -3.38 2.73
N TRP A 263 15.76 -2.69 3.88
CA TRP A 263 15.66 -1.24 3.91
C TRP A 263 16.83 -0.54 3.21
N LEU A 264 18.06 -1.03 3.39
CA LEU A 264 19.23 -0.50 2.69
C LEU A 264 19.11 -0.70 1.18
N ASP A 265 18.74 -1.89 0.74
CA ASP A 265 18.52 -2.20 -0.67
C ASP A 265 17.40 -1.31 -1.26
N LEU A 266 16.29 -1.09 -0.53
CA LEU A 266 15.21 -0.19 -0.95
C LEU A 266 15.67 1.26 -1.10
N LYS A 267 16.54 1.74 -0.19
CA LYS A 267 17.12 3.08 -0.30
C LYS A 267 18.02 3.20 -1.53
N GLU A 268 18.83 2.19 -1.81
CA GLU A 268 19.69 2.17 -3.00
C GLU A 268 18.85 2.13 -4.27
N ILE A 269 17.82 1.27 -4.33
CA ILE A 269 16.88 1.20 -5.46
C ILE A 269 16.19 2.54 -5.68
N GLN A 270 15.68 3.17 -4.61
CA GLN A 270 15.00 4.47 -4.71
C GLN A 270 15.95 5.59 -5.15
N ALA A 271 17.18 5.63 -4.64
CA ALA A 271 18.13 6.68 -4.96
C ALA A 271 18.68 6.58 -6.39
N HIS A 272 18.89 5.36 -6.89
CA HIS A 272 19.64 5.13 -8.12
C HIS A 272 18.80 4.63 -9.30
N ALA A 273 17.69 3.93 -9.05
CA ALA A 273 16.88 3.34 -10.10
C ALA A 273 15.46 3.92 -10.18
N LEU A 274 14.86 4.32 -9.05
CA LEU A 274 13.48 4.81 -8.98
C LEU A 274 13.39 6.20 -8.29
N PRO A 275 14.11 7.23 -8.79
CA PRO A 275 14.10 8.56 -8.17
C PRO A 275 12.74 9.25 -8.25
N CYS A 276 11.84 8.78 -9.12
CA CYS A 276 10.47 9.28 -9.27
C CYS A 276 9.55 8.94 -8.07
N VAL A 277 9.97 8.04 -7.18
CA VAL A 277 9.22 7.71 -5.95
C VAL A 277 9.80 8.49 -4.77
N PRO A 278 8.99 9.28 -4.06
CA PRO A 278 9.44 9.98 -2.86
C PRO A 278 9.93 9.01 -1.78
N ALA A 279 11.07 9.32 -1.16
CA ALA A 279 11.64 8.50 -0.09
C ALA A 279 10.66 8.28 1.10
N ILE A 280 9.76 9.24 1.32
CA ILE A 280 8.71 9.13 2.35
C ILE A 280 7.68 8.05 2.03
N ASP A 281 7.33 7.86 0.76
CA ASP A 281 6.38 6.85 0.31
C ASP A 281 7.02 5.46 0.37
N VAL A 282 8.30 5.33 0.01
CA VAL A 282 9.06 4.09 0.18
C VAL A 282 9.14 3.69 1.65
N LYS A 283 9.41 4.65 2.54
CA LYS A 283 9.41 4.42 3.98
C LYS A 283 8.03 4.00 4.49
N GLY A 284 6.97 4.64 4.00
CA GLY A 284 5.60 4.27 4.31
C GLY A 284 5.31 2.82 3.92
N MET A 285 5.54 2.45 2.65
CA MET A 285 5.35 1.09 2.17
C MET A 285 6.14 0.07 3.00
N PHE A 286 7.40 0.36 3.32
CA PHE A 286 8.23 -0.50 4.17
C PHE A 286 7.67 -0.66 5.60
N CYS A 287 7.23 0.43 6.23
CA CYS A 287 6.61 0.37 7.57
C CYS A 287 5.32 -0.45 7.55
N SER A 288 4.47 -0.28 6.54
CA SER A 288 3.25 -1.10 6.37
C SER A 288 3.59 -2.59 6.27
N SER A 289 4.64 -2.94 5.52
CA SER A 289 5.10 -4.34 5.43
C SER A 289 5.60 -4.89 6.76
N LEU A 290 6.37 -4.11 7.54
CA LEU A 290 6.82 -4.54 8.86
C LEU A 290 5.65 -4.78 9.83
N LEU A 291 4.62 -3.94 9.76
CA LEU A 291 3.40 -4.10 10.57
C LEU A 291 2.65 -5.39 10.19
N ARG A 292 2.53 -5.70 8.90
CA ARG A 292 1.90 -6.93 8.40
C ARG A 292 2.63 -8.22 8.78
N VAL A 293 3.95 -8.16 8.95
CA VAL A 293 4.78 -9.32 9.36
C VAL A 293 5.02 -9.35 10.88
N LYS A 294 4.25 -8.57 11.66
CA LYS A 294 4.30 -8.52 13.13
C LYS A 294 5.67 -8.13 13.71
N ARG A 295 6.46 -7.34 12.97
CA ARG A 295 7.76 -6.82 13.41
C ARG A 295 7.60 -5.45 14.07
N TYR A 296 6.78 -5.40 15.12
CA TYR A 296 6.33 -4.15 15.73
C TYR A 296 7.45 -3.32 16.37
N GLY A 297 8.44 -3.96 17.00
CA GLY A 297 9.60 -3.26 17.58
C GLY A 297 10.40 -2.48 16.53
N LEU A 298 10.65 -3.13 15.39
CA LEU A 298 11.33 -2.51 14.24
C LEU A 298 10.44 -1.46 13.57
N ALA A 299 9.16 -1.76 13.34
CA ALA A 299 8.21 -0.80 12.78
C ALA A 299 8.16 0.48 13.63
N ARG A 300 8.11 0.34 14.97
CA ARG A 300 8.12 1.47 15.91
C ARG A 300 9.37 2.32 15.76
N SER A 301 10.55 1.72 15.61
CA SER A 301 11.82 2.44 15.45
C SER A 301 11.84 3.24 14.15
N TYR A 302 11.33 2.68 13.04
CA TYR A 302 11.26 3.39 11.76
C TYR A 302 10.19 4.49 11.75
N LEU A 303 9.02 4.24 12.33
CA LEU A 303 7.95 5.23 12.46
C LEU A 303 8.40 6.46 13.28
N HIS A 304 9.10 6.26 14.40
CA HIS A 304 9.51 7.33 15.32
C HIS A 304 10.90 7.93 15.04
N GLY A 305 11.59 7.49 13.98
CA GLY A 305 12.71 8.27 13.42
C GLY A 305 14.13 7.74 13.66
N THR A 306 14.34 6.43 13.80
CA THR A 306 15.71 5.86 13.77
C THR A 306 16.33 5.78 12.36
N GLY A 307 15.81 6.53 11.38
CA GLY A 307 16.28 6.51 9.98
C GLY A 307 16.20 7.87 9.28
N SER A 308 17.06 8.02 8.27
CA SER A 308 17.41 9.24 7.48
C SER A 308 16.30 10.23 7.08
N VAL A 309 15.02 9.87 7.13
CA VAL A 309 13.87 10.75 6.87
C VAL A 309 12.80 10.44 7.92
N PRO A 310 12.51 11.32 8.89
CA PRO A 310 11.44 11.10 9.86
C PRO A 310 10.08 11.16 9.17
N LEU A 311 9.17 10.23 9.50
CA LEU A 311 7.77 10.39 9.13
C LEU A 311 7.16 11.43 10.07
N ARG A 312 6.29 12.31 9.55
CA ARG A 312 5.51 13.18 10.43
C ARG A 312 4.57 12.31 11.28
N PRO A 313 4.32 12.67 12.55
CA PRO A 313 3.47 11.88 13.43
C PRO A 313 2.09 11.62 12.80
N GLU A 314 1.50 12.59 12.11
CA GLU A 314 0.20 12.45 11.46
C GLU A 314 0.22 11.41 10.31
N GLN A 315 1.35 11.28 9.61
CA GLN A 315 1.51 10.30 8.53
C GLN A 315 1.75 8.90 9.09
N ALA A 316 2.53 8.79 10.18
CA ALA A 316 2.71 7.54 10.90
C ALA A 316 1.38 7.04 11.48
N GLU A 317 0.59 7.94 12.07
CA GLU A 317 -0.75 7.66 12.59
C GLU A 317 -1.70 7.14 11.49
N SER A 318 -1.80 7.88 10.38
CA SER A 318 -2.64 7.48 9.24
C SER A 318 -2.26 6.10 8.69
N LEU A 319 -0.96 5.82 8.58
CA LEU A 319 -0.46 4.54 8.11
C LEU A 319 -0.82 3.39 9.07
N VAL A 320 -0.62 3.59 10.37
CA VAL A 320 -0.93 2.58 11.39
C VAL A 320 -2.44 2.28 11.39
N VAL A 321 -3.28 3.31 11.34
CA VAL A 321 -4.74 3.16 11.29
C VAL A 321 -5.19 2.46 10.01
N ALA A 322 -4.55 2.75 8.87
CA ALA A 322 -4.83 2.07 7.62
C ALA A 322 -4.50 0.57 7.69
N VAL A 323 -3.32 0.19 8.19
CA VAL A 323 -2.93 -1.22 8.34
C VAL A 323 -3.82 -1.94 9.36
N ALA A 324 -4.13 -1.30 10.49
CA ALA A 324 -5.07 -1.87 11.47
C ALA A 324 -6.44 -2.11 10.83
N SER A 325 -6.95 -1.17 10.05
CA SER A 325 -8.22 -1.33 9.32
C SER A 325 -8.20 -2.47 8.32
N GLU A 326 -7.07 -2.70 7.64
CA GLU A 326 -6.89 -3.85 6.74
C GLU A 326 -6.90 -5.18 7.50
N LEU A 327 -6.21 -5.26 8.64
CA LEU A 327 -6.20 -6.46 9.50
C LEU A 327 -7.60 -6.77 10.02
N LEU A 328 -8.31 -5.75 10.51
CA LEU A 328 -9.71 -5.88 10.93
C LEU A 328 -10.63 -6.31 9.79
N ALA A 329 -10.32 -5.88 8.56
CA ALA A 329 -11.10 -6.28 7.40
C ALA A 329 -10.89 -7.75 7.01
N SER A 330 -9.78 -8.35 7.43
CA SER A 330 -9.47 -9.76 7.20
C SER A 330 -10.02 -10.71 8.27
N ALA A 331 -10.46 -10.19 9.42
CA ALA A 331 -10.96 -10.99 10.52
C ALA A 331 -12.27 -11.71 10.16
N SER A 332 -12.29 -13.02 10.35
CA SER A 332 -13.47 -13.87 10.11
C SER A 332 -14.41 -13.97 11.31
N THR A 333 -13.87 -13.76 12.51
CA THR A 333 -14.57 -13.74 13.81
C THR A 333 -13.96 -12.65 14.71
N LEU A 334 -14.65 -12.27 15.79
CA LEU A 334 -14.09 -11.32 16.77
C LEU A 334 -12.97 -11.94 17.64
N GLU A 335 -12.86 -13.27 17.66
CA GLU A 335 -11.79 -14.03 18.33
C GLU A 335 -10.60 -14.36 17.41
N ASP A 336 -10.60 -13.84 16.18
CA ASP A 336 -9.53 -14.06 15.20
C ASP A 336 -8.23 -13.36 15.66
N ASP A 337 -7.07 -14.00 15.48
CA ASP A 337 -5.75 -13.43 15.79
C ASP A 337 -5.57 -12.05 15.14
N SER A 338 -6.18 -11.84 13.96
CA SER A 338 -6.16 -10.58 13.21
C SER A 338 -6.71 -9.38 14.01
N VAL A 339 -7.63 -9.61 14.95
CA VAL A 339 -8.21 -8.57 15.81
C VAL A 339 -7.21 -8.13 16.88
N GLU A 340 -6.55 -9.09 17.52
CA GLU A 340 -5.50 -8.80 18.50
C GLU A 340 -4.28 -8.15 17.83
N GLU A 341 -3.92 -8.58 16.62
CA GLU A 341 -2.88 -7.93 15.83
C GLU A 341 -3.22 -6.47 15.51
N ALA A 342 -4.46 -6.18 15.14
CA ALA A 342 -4.90 -4.80 14.91
C ALA A 342 -4.81 -3.95 16.19
N ARG A 343 -5.14 -4.51 17.35
CA ARG A 343 -4.97 -3.83 18.66
C ARG A 343 -3.50 -3.53 18.95
N GLU A 344 -2.61 -4.49 18.72
CA GLU A 344 -1.16 -4.29 18.91
C GLU A 344 -0.62 -3.20 17.99
N VAL A 345 -1.04 -3.19 16.71
CA VAL A 345 -0.66 -2.17 15.72
C VAL A 345 -1.13 -0.78 16.16
N LEU A 346 -2.39 -0.63 16.59
CA LEU A 346 -2.95 0.63 17.09
C LEU A 346 -2.22 1.11 18.36
N GLY A 347 -1.74 0.20 19.20
CA GLY A 347 -0.95 0.49 20.40
C GLY A 347 0.46 1.04 20.14
N LEU A 348 0.96 1.01 18.90
CA LEU A 348 2.27 1.56 18.56
C LEU A 348 2.30 3.09 18.49
N VAL A 349 1.14 3.70 18.31
CA VAL A 349 0.95 5.14 18.22
C VAL A 349 0.75 5.72 19.63
N PRO A 350 1.20 6.96 19.90
CA PRO A 350 0.93 7.62 21.18
C PRO A 350 -0.57 7.67 21.49
N SER A 351 -0.94 7.48 22.76
CA SER A 351 -2.34 7.50 23.21
C SER A 351 -3.08 8.82 22.92
N SER A 352 -2.37 9.88 22.53
CA SER A 352 -2.92 11.16 22.10
C SER A 352 -3.56 11.14 20.70
N SER A 353 -3.33 10.10 19.89
CA SER A 353 -3.93 10.02 18.55
C SER A 353 -5.42 9.72 18.63
N LYS A 354 -6.23 10.69 18.21
CA LYS A 354 -7.69 10.55 18.19
C LYS A 354 -8.16 9.46 17.23
N ALA A 355 -7.48 9.28 16.10
CA ALA A 355 -7.87 8.29 15.10
C ALA A 355 -7.62 6.85 15.60
N ALA A 356 -6.46 6.60 16.19
CA ALA A 356 -6.16 5.29 16.77
C ALA A 356 -7.08 4.96 17.95
N GLN A 357 -7.38 5.94 18.81
CA GLN A 357 -8.31 5.76 19.93
C GLN A 357 -9.75 5.52 19.46
N ALA A 358 -10.19 6.16 18.38
CA ALA A 358 -11.51 5.92 17.81
C ALA A 358 -11.64 4.47 17.27
N GLU A 359 -10.62 3.95 16.60
CA GLU A 359 -10.61 2.55 16.14
C GLU A 359 -10.56 1.56 17.31
N LEU A 360 -9.77 1.83 18.35
CA LEU A 360 -9.76 0.99 19.57
C LEU A 360 -11.12 0.99 20.28
N ALA A 361 -11.74 2.16 20.45
CA ALA A 361 -13.07 2.28 21.05
C ALA A 361 -14.14 1.56 20.21
N PHE A 362 -14.02 1.62 18.88
CA PHE A 362 -14.88 0.88 17.97
C PHE A 362 -14.73 -0.65 18.16
N LEU A 363 -13.50 -1.16 18.30
CA LEU A 363 -13.27 -2.58 18.58
C LEU A 363 -13.78 -3.02 19.95
N ASP A 364 -13.56 -2.21 20.98
CA ASP A 364 -14.09 -2.46 22.32
C ASP A 364 -15.61 -2.53 22.30
N ALA A 365 -16.28 -1.64 21.55
CA ALA A 365 -17.73 -1.65 21.39
C ALA A 365 -18.23 -2.95 20.74
N LEU A 366 -17.55 -3.44 19.69
CA LEU A 366 -17.92 -4.69 19.02
C LEU A 366 -17.71 -5.92 19.92
N GLN A 367 -16.63 -5.97 20.70
CA GLN A 367 -16.41 -7.06 21.67
C GLN A 367 -17.46 -7.05 22.78
N ARG A 368 -17.81 -5.88 23.30
CA ARG A 368 -18.91 -5.75 24.29
C ARG A 368 -20.27 -6.15 23.71
N LEU A 369 -20.52 -5.91 22.43
CA LEU A 369 -21.73 -6.40 21.75
C LEU A 369 -21.75 -7.93 21.66
N ALA A 370 -20.60 -8.56 21.39
CA ALA A 370 -20.47 -10.01 21.37
C ALA A 370 -20.73 -10.64 22.74
N GLU A 371 -20.23 -10.02 23.84
CA GLU A 371 -20.55 -10.45 25.22
C GLU A 371 -22.05 -10.37 25.55
N LEU A 372 -22.79 -9.50 24.86
CA LEU A 372 -24.24 -9.37 24.97
C LEU A 372 -25.00 -10.33 24.03
N GLY A 373 -24.30 -11.22 23.34
CA GLY A 373 -24.87 -12.23 22.44
C GLY A 373 -25.12 -11.73 21.02
N VAL A 374 -24.57 -10.57 20.63
CA VAL A 374 -24.67 -10.05 19.26
C VAL A 374 -23.29 -10.02 18.61
N GLU A 375 -23.05 -10.97 17.71
CA GLU A 375 -21.83 -10.98 16.91
C GLU A 375 -21.99 -10.09 15.68
N LEU A 376 -21.16 -9.07 15.58
CA LEU A 376 -21.06 -8.19 14.42
C LEU A 376 -19.60 -8.04 14.02
N LEU A 377 -19.25 -8.47 12.81
CA LEU A 377 -17.86 -8.39 12.34
C LEU A 377 -17.46 -6.93 12.07
N PRO A 378 -16.17 -6.56 12.26
CA PRO A 378 -15.69 -5.21 11.97
C PRO A 378 -16.03 -4.72 10.56
N VAL A 379 -15.91 -5.60 9.56
CA VAL A 379 -16.28 -5.30 8.16
C VAL A 379 -17.77 -4.96 8.03
N GLN A 380 -18.64 -5.76 8.64
CA GLN A 380 -20.08 -5.56 8.57
C GLN A 380 -20.48 -4.26 9.27
N ALA A 381 -19.91 -4.00 10.45
CA ALA A 381 -20.13 -2.76 11.18
C ALA A 381 -19.66 -1.52 10.39
N LYS A 382 -18.48 -1.57 9.76
CA LYS A 382 -18.00 -0.46 8.90
C LYS A 382 -18.84 -0.30 7.63
N GLN A 383 -19.32 -1.38 7.01
CA GLN A 383 -20.25 -1.30 5.88
C GLN A 383 -21.55 -0.61 6.30
N LEU A 384 -22.13 -0.95 7.46
CA LEU A 384 -23.33 -0.29 7.97
C LEU A 384 -23.09 1.21 8.21
N GLN A 385 -21.93 1.61 8.73
CA GLN A 385 -21.56 3.02 8.86
C GLN A 385 -21.49 3.73 7.50
N GLN A 386 -20.88 3.11 6.49
CA GLN A 386 -20.72 3.71 5.17
C GLN A 386 -22.07 3.91 4.44
N HIS A 387 -22.97 2.93 4.50
CA HIS A 387 -24.28 3.02 3.84
C HIS A 387 -25.21 4.06 4.49
N SER A 388 -25.02 4.34 5.79
CA SER A 388 -25.88 5.22 6.57
C SER A 388 -25.28 6.62 6.79
N GLY A 389 -24.26 7.01 6.03
CA GLY A 389 -23.65 8.33 6.13
C GLY A 389 -22.88 8.59 7.43
N GLY A 390 -22.43 7.52 8.11
CA GLY A 390 -21.70 7.59 9.38
C GLY A 390 -22.57 7.59 10.63
N ASP A 391 -23.87 7.30 10.54
CA ASP A 391 -24.76 7.33 11.69
C ASP A 391 -24.72 6.02 12.50
N ALA A 392 -24.13 6.07 13.70
CA ALA A 392 -24.06 4.96 14.64
C ALA A 392 -25.46 4.43 15.04
N VAL A 393 -26.51 5.24 14.93
CA VAL A 393 -27.90 4.83 15.20
C VAL A 393 -28.34 3.69 14.28
N HIS A 394 -27.85 3.64 13.04
CA HIS A 394 -28.23 2.59 12.09
C HIS A 394 -27.58 1.25 12.43
N ILE A 395 -26.34 1.25 12.95
CA ILE A 395 -25.71 0.03 13.50
C ILE A 395 -26.55 -0.48 14.66
N MET A 396 -26.94 0.41 15.58
CA MET A 396 -27.77 0.03 16.72
C MET A 396 -29.15 -0.48 16.28
N ALA A 397 -29.76 0.13 15.26
CA ALA A 397 -31.02 -0.35 14.69
C ALA A 397 -30.89 -1.77 14.13
N HIS A 398 -29.78 -2.07 13.44
CA HIS A 398 -29.48 -3.41 12.96
C HIS A 398 -29.28 -4.39 14.13
N VAL A 399 -28.49 -4.02 15.14
CA VAL A 399 -28.25 -4.81 16.36
C VAL A 399 -29.56 -5.15 17.08
N PHE A 400 -30.47 -4.19 17.26
CA PHE A 400 -31.79 -4.45 17.84
C PHE A 400 -32.70 -5.29 16.93
N GLY A 401 -32.49 -5.24 15.60
CA GLY A 401 -33.22 -6.02 14.62
C GLY A 401 -32.82 -7.50 14.54
N LEU A 402 -31.63 -7.87 15.04
CA LEU A 402 -31.15 -9.27 15.07
C LEU A 402 -31.93 -10.16 16.03
N GLY A 403 -32.81 -9.58 16.86
CA GLY A 403 -33.93 -10.28 17.50
C GLY A 403 -34.05 -10.05 19.01
N PRO A 404 -35.24 -10.34 19.58
CA PRO A 404 -35.55 -10.09 21.00
C PRO A 404 -34.82 -11.02 21.99
N ALA A 405 -34.12 -12.06 21.50
CA ALA A 405 -33.43 -13.05 22.33
C ALA A 405 -32.28 -12.47 23.17
N CYS A 406 -31.63 -11.41 22.67
CA CYS A 406 -30.44 -10.81 23.30
C CYS A 406 -30.79 -9.90 24.49
N LYS A 407 -32.08 -9.59 24.71
CA LYS A 407 -32.60 -8.75 25.81
C LYS A 407 -31.80 -7.46 26.06
N LEU A 408 -31.26 -6.84 25.00
CA LEU A 408 -30.39 -5.67 25.08
C LEU A 408 -31.04 -4.50 25.81
N HIS A 409 -32.37 -4.37 25.70
CA HIS A 409 -33.16 -3.34 26.39
C HIS A 409 -33.07 -3.41 27.92
N THR A 410 -32.67 -4.55 28.51
CA THR A 410 -32.49 -4.69 29.96
C THR A 410 -31.19 -4.06 30.47
N LYS A 411 -30.19 -3.85 29.59
CA LYS A 411 -28.86 -3.31 29.93
C LYS A 411 -28.62 -1.95 29.27
N MET A 412 -29.59 -1.04 29.41
CA MET A 412 -29.59 0.26 28.72
C MET A 412 -28.31 1.09 28.94
N GLY A 413 -27.75 1.10 30.16
CA GLY A 413 -26.52 1.85 30.44
C GLY A 413 -25.35 1.40 29.56
N VAL A 414 -25.15 0.08 29.46
CA VAL A 414 -24.10 -0.53 28.63
C VAL A 414 -24.35 -0.25 27.13
N VAL A 415 -25.60 -0.35 26.69
CA VAL A 415 -26.00 -0.10 25.30
C VAL A 415 -25.73 1.35 24.88
N LEU A 416 -26.00 2.31 25.76
CA LEU A 416 -25.73 3.73 25.48
C LEU A 416 -24.23 4.00 25.42
N GLU A 417 -23.43 3.43 26.33
CA GLU A 417 -21.98 3.53 26.27
C GLU A 417 -21.41 2.92 24.98
N ILE A 418 -21.91 1.76 24.54
CA ILE A 418 -21.53 1.13 23.26
C ILE A 418 -21.91 2.05 22.10
N ALA A 419 -23.11 2.64 22.11
CA ALA A 419 -23.55 3.56 21.05
C ALA A 419 -22.65 4.80 20.97
N GLU A 420 -22.25 5.37 22.10
CA GLU A 420 -21.29 6.49 22.17
C GLU A 420 -19.93 6.09 21.57
N GLN A 421 -19.41 4.92 21.93
CA GLN A 421 -18.15 4.37 21.40
C GLN A 421 -18.20 4.14 19.88
N LEU A 422 -19.36 3.79 19.33
CA LEU A 422 -19.59 3.65 17.88
C LEU A 422 -19.76 5.00 17.15
N GLY A 423 -19.83 6.12 17.88
CA GLY A 423 -19.92 7.47 17.33
C GLY A 423 -21.25 8.20 17.54
N ALA A 424 -22.19 7.66 18.35
CA ALA A 424 -23.44 8.34 18.71
C ALA A 424 -23.21 9.40 19.79
N GLY A 425 -22.50 10.48 19.46
CA GLY A 425 -22.15 11.53 20.44
C GLY A 425 -23.23 12.58 20.65
N SER A 426 -24.25 12.68 19.78
CA SER A 426 -25.29 13.69 19.92
C SER A 426 -26.43 13.22 20.82
N PRO A 427 -27.03 14.12 21.63
CA PRO A 427 -28.16 13.75 22.49
C PRO A 427 -29.36 13.25 21.68
N ALA A 428 -29.54 13.75 20.45
CA ALA A 428 -30.56 13.28 19.52
C ALA A 428 -30.35 11.82 19.08
N GLN A 429 -29.11 11.45 18.76
CA GLN A 429 -28.79 10.05 18.40
C GLN A 429 -29.00 9.11 19.59
N LEU A 430 -28.58 9.51 20.80
CA LEU A 430 -28.79 8.71 22.01
C LEU A 430 -30.28 8.54 22.34
N GLN A 431 -31.10 9.57 22.15
CA GLN A 431 -32.55 9.45 22.27
C GLN A 431 -33.13 8.48 21.24
N GLN A 432 -32.61 8.49 20.02
CA GLN A 432 -33.04 7.56 18.98
C GLN A 432 -32.65 6.11 19.30
N VAL A 433 -31.48 5.88 19.89
CA VAL A 433 -31.06 4.56 20.42
C VAL A 433 -32.01 4.10 21.53
N LYS A 434 -32.38 4.98 22.48
CA LYS A 434 -33.38 4.67 23.51
C LYS A 434 -34.74 4.30 22.90
N LEU A 435 -35.17 4.98 21.83
CA LEU A 435 -36.41 4.67 21.13
C LEU A 435 -36.35 3.29 20.45
N LEU A 436 -35.23 2.95 19.81
CA LEU A 436 -35.00 1.62 19.22
C LEU A 436 -35.05 0.52 20.29
N ALA A 437 -34.46 0.78 21.45
CA ALA A 437 -34.53 -0.15 22.56
C ALA A 437 -35.94 -0.30 23.14
N ALA A 438 -36.72 0.78 23.23
CA ALA A 438 -38.12 0.72 23.64
C ALA A 438 -38.96 -0.13 22.67
N ARG A 439 -38.72 0.01 21.35
CA ARG A 439 -39.33 -0.84 20.32
C ARG A 439 -38.95 -2.32 20.48
N SER A 440 -37.68 -2.59 20.73
CA SER A 440 -37.18 -3.94 21.01
C SER A 440 -37.83 -4.54 22.26
N ALA A 441 -37.97 -3.74 23.33
CA ALA A 441 -38.62 -4.17 24.57
C ALA A 441 -40.10 -4.51 24.35
N THR A 442 -40.83 -3.68 23.59
CA THR A 442 -42.21 -3.98 23.16
C THR A 442 -42.28 -5.29 22.39
N ALA A 443 -41.40 -5.48 21.39
CA ALA A 443 -41.38 -6.70 20.57
C ALA A 443 -41.05 -7.96 21.40
N ALA A 444 -40.25 -7.82 22.46
CA ALA A 444 -39.94 -8.88 23.41
C ALA A 444 -41.05 -9.12 24.46
N GLY A 445 -42.07 -8.26 24.54
CA GLY A 445 -43.14 -8.33 25.54
C GLY A 445 -42.82 -7.68 26.89
N ASP A 446 -41.67 -7.01 27.03
CA ASP A 446 -41.21 -6.37 28.27
C ASP A 446 -41.79 -4.95 28.42
N LEU A 447 -43.12 -4.89 28.59
CA LEU A 447 -43.89 -3.64 28.59
C LEU A 447 -43.48 -2.64 29.70
N ALA A 448 -43.00 -3.13 30.84
CA ALA A 448 -42.54 -2.27 31.93
C ALA A 448 -41.29 -1.46 31.54
N ILE A 449 -40.33 -2.09 30.87
CA ILE A 449 -39.10 -1.45 30.40
C ILE A 449 -39.41 -0.52 29.22
N ALA A 450 -40.27 -0.95 28.30
CA ALA A 450 -40.72 -0.11 27.19
C ALA A 450 -41.41 1.17 27.68
N ALA A 451 -42.31 1.06 28.66
CA ALA A 451 -43.00 2.21 29.26
C ALA A 451 -42.01 3.16 29.97
N HIS A 452 -41.06 2.62 30.74
CA HIS A 452 -40.03 3.41 31.41
C HIS A 452 -39.16 4.20 30.42
N LEU A 453 -38.68 3.56 29.35
CA LEU A 453 -37.85 4.23 28.33
C LEU A 453 -38.61 5.31 27.57
N VAL A 454 -39.90 5.08 27.27
CA VAL A 454 -40.78 6.06 26.65
C VAL A 454 -41.05 7.25 27.58
N LEU A 455 -41.23 7.00 28.88
CA LEU A 455 -41.38 8.03 29.91
C LEU A 455 -40.11 8.90 30.04
N GLU A 456 -38.92 8.28 30.04
CA GLU A 456 -37.65 9.01 30.06
C GLU A 456 -37.48 9.89 28.82
N LEU A 457 -37.84 9.38 27.64
CA LEU A 457 -37.78 10.14 26.40
C LEU A 457 -38.75 11.33 26.41
N ALA A 458 -39.98 11.12 26.89
CA ALA A 458 -41.00 12.17 27.01
C ALA A 458 -40.62 13.25 28.04
N ALA A 459 -39.80 12.90 29.03
CA ALA A 459 -39.26 13.85 30.01
C ALA A 459 -38.06 14.66 29.47
N SER A 460 -37.48 14.29 28.33
CA SER A 460 -36.36 15.01 27.72
C SER A 460 -36.84 16.02 26.66
N ASP A 461 -36.51 17.30 26.84
CA ASP A 461 -37.07 18.47 26.13
C ASP A 461 -36.68 18.64 24.63
N ALA A 462 -36.21 17.61 23.93
CA ALA A 462 -35.65 17.78 22.58
C ALA A 462 -36.67 17.50 21.45
N ALA A 463 -36.62 18.35 20.42
CA ALA A 463 -37.46 18.41 19.22
C ALA A 463 -37.48 17.16 18.29
N VAL A 464 -37.02 15.99 18.76
CA VAL A 464 -36.87 14.74 18.01
C VAL A 464 -37.94 13.71 18.39
N TRP A 465 -38.76 13.98 19.42
CA TRP A 465 -39.88 13.13 19.80
C TRP A 465 -41.01 13.19 18.76
N ASP A 466 -41.06 12.18 17.88
CA ASP A 466 -42.23 11.90 17.04
C ASP A 466 -43.25 11.09 17.86
N PRO A 467 -44.35 11.69 18.36
CA PRO A 467 -45.36 10.98 19.13
C PRO A 467 -45.98 9.82 18.34
N THR A 468 -45.94 9.81 17.01
CA THR A 468 -46.45 8.71 16.19
C THR A 468 -45.56 7.46 16.23
N ALA A 469 -44.30 7.60 16.65
CA ALA A 469 -43.41 6.46 16.89
C ALA A 469 -43.80 5.70 18.17
N ALA A 470 -44.22 6.41 19.22
CA ALA A 470 -44.75 5.81 20.45
C ALA A 470 -46.09 5.09 20.21
N ALA A 471 -46.95 5.64 19.33
CA ALA A 471 -48.21 5.00 18.90
C ALA A 471 -48.02 3.65 18.20
N ARG A 472 -46.90 3.48 17.49
CA ARG A 472 -46.57 2.24 16.77
C ARG A 472 -46.02 1.18 17.70
N CYS A 473 -45.32 1.56 18.78
CA CYS A 473 -44.93 0.65 19.86
C CYS A 473 -46.12 0.13 20.66
N THR A 474 -47.30 0.74 20.55
CA THR A 474 -48.49 0.33 21.29
C THR A 474 -49.53 -0.40 20.43
N LYS A 475 -49.32 -0.51 19.10
CA LYS A 475 -50.15 -1.35 18.22
C LYS A 475 -49.95 -2.84 18.53
N ALA A 476 -50.60 -3.27 19.59
CA ALA A 476 -50.72 -4.62 20.09
C ALA A 476 -51.65 -5.49 19.23
N SER A 477 -51.68 -5.32 17.91
CA SER A 477 -52.55 -6.10 17.01
C SER A 477 -51.93 -7.42 16.53
N GLU A 478 -50.68 -7.74 16.92
CA GLU A 478 -50.02 -9.02 16.61
C GLU A 478 -49.82 -9.92 17.85
N LEU A 479 -50.38 -9.54 19.01
CA LEU A 479 -50.39 -10.35 20.24
C LEU A 479 -51.66 -11.23 20.39
N ASP A 480 -52.46 -11.36 19.32
CA ASP A 480 -53.87 -11.77 19.40
C ASP A 480 -54.15 -13.28 19.50
N GLU A 481 -53.21 -14.12 19.97
CA GLU A 481 -53.56 -15.53 20.27
C GLU A 481 -53.18 -16.04 21.67
N GLY A 482 -52.51 -15.22 22.52
CA GLY A 482 -52.01 -15.70 23.81
C GLY A 482 -52.74 -15.22 25.07
N ILE A 483 -53.35 -14.03 25.07
CA ILE A 483 -53.74 -13.36 26.33
C ILE A 483 -55.23 -12.96 26.31
N ARG A 484 -56.11 -13.96 26.28
CA ARG A 484 -57.47 -13.78 26.83
C ARG A 484 -57.40 -13.91 28.34
N GLY A 485 -57.08 -12.82 29.04
CA GLY A 485 -57.09 -12.86 30.51
C GLY A 485 -56.83 -11.57 31.28
N GLY A 486 -56.43 -10.45 30.66
CA GLY A 486 -56.15 -9.23 31.41
C GLY A 486 -56.46 -7.96 30.62
N GLY A 487 -57.23 -7.04 31.21
CA GLY A 487 -57.65 -5.77 30.62
C GLY A 487 -56.53 -4.80 30.23
N PHE A 488 -55.26 -5.19 30.43
CA PHE A 488 -54.08 -4.43 30.06
C PHE A 488 -53.88 -4.31 28.54
N GLY A 489 -54.17 -5.39 27.78
CA GLY A 489 -54.03 -5.38 26.32
C GLY A 489 -55.03 -4.46 25.62
N ALA A 490 -56.26 -4.38 26.14
CA ALA A 490 -57.31 -3.50 25.63
C ALA A 490 -56.99 -2.02 25.88
N GLN A 491 -56.45 -1.67 27.04
CA GLN A 491 -56.12 -0.29 27.41
C GLN A 491 -54.87 0.24 26.67
N VAL A 492 -53.88 -0.62 26.39
CA VAL A 492 -52.72 -0.26 25.56
C VAL A 492 -53.12 -0.14 24.08
N SER A 493 -54.04 -0.98 23.60
CA SER A 493 -54.63 -0.86 22.25
C SER A 493 -55.45 0.41 22.07
N GLU A 494 -56.23 0.83 23.07
CA GLU A 494 -56.98 2.09 23.08
C GLU A 494 -56.03 3.31 23.12
N LEU A 495 -54.95 3.22 23.91
CA LEU A 495 -53.88 4.21 23.94
C LEU A 495 -53.10 4.28 22.61
N ALA A 496 -52.98 3.17 21.87
CA ALA A 496 -52.36 3.13 20.54
C ALA A 496 -53.20 3.79 19.45
N ALA A 497 -54.53 3.59 19.52
CA ALA A 497 -55.48 4.19 18.60
C ALA A 497 -55.52 5.72 18.72
N ASP A 498 -55.40 6.24 19.95
CA ASP A 498 -55.43 7.68 20.22
C ASP A 498 -54.12 8.43 19.91
N ILE A 499 -52.97 7.74 19.92
CA ILE A 499 -51.68 8.34 19.54
C ILE A 499 -51.44 8.23 18.01
N ALA A 500 -52.14 7.33 17.30
CA ALA A 500 -51.90 7.02 15.88
C ALA A 500 -52.66 7.90 14.86
N CYS A 501 -53.23 9.04 15.23
CA CYS A 501 -53.98 9.88 14.29
C CYS A 501 -53.04 10.80 13.47
N PRO A 502 -52.82 10.59 12.15
CA PRO A 502 -52.02 11.48 11.34
C PRO A 502 -52.90 12.47 10.59
N ALA A 503 -52.61 13.76 10.79
CA ALA A 503 -52.80 14.83 9.81
C ALA A 503 -54.20 15.01 9.16
N SER A 504 -55.08 15.75 9.84
CA SER A 504 -55.91 16.76 9.17
C SER A 504 -56.32 17.84 10.19
N GLY A 505 -55.42 18.76 10.48
CA GLY A 505 -55.72 19.82 11.44
C GLY A 505 -54.49 20.57 11.95
N ILE A 506 -53.55 20.93 11.09
CA ILE A 506 -52.58 21.98 11.41
C ILE A 506 -53.32 23.30 11.34
N VAL A 507 -53.93 23.74 12.44
CA VAL A 507 -54.16 25.17 12.69
C VAL A 507 -53.97 25.44 14.19
N SER A 508 -52.84 26.08 14.49
CA SER A 508 -52.57 26.89 15.69
C SER A 508 -52.89 26.30 17.07
N LEU A 509 -51.92 25.69 17.74
CA LEU A 509 -51.90 25.68 19.21
C LEU A 509 -50.46 25.72 19.74
N THR A 510 -49.96 26.93 19.90
CA THR A 510 -48.85 27.24 20.80
C THR A 510 -49.32 27.12 22.26
N SER A 511 -48.40 26.71 23.14
CA SER A 511 -48.41 26.84 24.60
C SER A 511 -49.20 25.85 25.49
N ARG A 512 -48.48 25.27 26.46
CA ARG A 512 -48.88 24.71 27.78
C ARG A 512 -49.91 23.56 27.87
N GLY A 513 -50.87 23.42 26.96
CA GLY A 513 -51.93 22.39 27.08
C GLY A 513 -51.48 20.94 26.79
N VAL A 514 -50.44 20.77 25.98
CA VAL A 514 -49.94 19.44 25.56
C VAL A 514 -49.18 18.73 26.69
N GLN A 515 -48.45 19.46 27.54
CA GLN A 515 -47.71 18.89 28.67
C GLN A 515 -48.63 18.29 29.73
N ALA A 516 -49.72 18.97 30.11
CA ALA A 516 -50.68 18.46 31.09
C ALA A 516 -51.45 17.23 30.57
N GLY A 517 -51.78 17.21 29.27
CA GLY A 517 -52.44 16.07 28.63
C GLY A 517 -51.55 14.85 28.49
N VAL A 518 -50.24 15.04 28.25
CA VAL A 518 -49.25 13.95 28.20
C VAL A 518 -48.90 13.47 29.62
N GLN A 519 -48.76 14.37 30.60
CA GLN A 519 -48.58 14.02 32.02
C GLN A 519 -49.74 13.18 32.59
N ARG A 520 -51.00 13.57 32.34
CA ARG A 520 -52.17 12.76 32.76
C ARG A 520 -52.20 11.38 32.11
N ARG A 521 -51.74 11.26 30.87
CA ARG A 521 -51.69 9.99 30.12
C ARG A 521 -50.53 9.10 30.56
N LEU A 522 -49.39 9.69 30.93
CA LEU A 522 -48.24 8.99 31.53
C LEU A 522 -48.52 8.53 32.96
N LEU A 523 -49.27 9.31 33.75
CA LEU A 523 -49.76 8.90 35.08
C LEU A 523 -50.74 7.72 35.00
N ARG A 524 -51.59 7.64 33.97
CA ARG A 524 -52.47 6.47 33.72
C ARG A 524 -51.66 5.21 33.36
N VAL A 525 -50.57 5.35 32.60
CA VAL A 525 -49.67 4.23 32.28
C VAL A 525 -48.86 3.78 33.50
N ALA A 526 -48.38 4.72 34.33
CA ALA A 526 -47.72 4.42 35.60
C ALA A 526 -48.68 3.73 36.59
N ALA A 527 -49.95 4.17 36.64
CA ALA A 527 -51.00 3.53 37.44
C ALA A 527 -51.28 2.08 36.99
N ALA A 528 -51.22 1.81 35.68
CA ALA A 528 -51.44 0.48 35.14
C ALA A 528 -50.32 -0.51 35.51
N GLY A 529 -49.09 -0.01 35.72
CA GLY A 529 -47.95 -0.81 36.20
C GLY A 529 -47.94 -1.11 37.70
N CYS A 530 -48.88 -0.57 38.49
CA CYS A 530 -48.97 -0.83 39.93
C CYS A 530 -49.60 -2.20 40.22
N SER A 531 -49.13 -2.86 41.29
CA SER A 531 -49.74 -4.10 41.80
C SER A 531 -51.24 -3.90 42.08
N SER A 532 -52.04 -4.96 41.92
CA SER A 532 -53.52 -4.89 41.95
C SER A 532 -54.11 -4.28 43.23
N GLU A 533 -53.33 -4.21 44.30
CA GLU A 533 -53.73 -3.64 45.59
C GLU A 533 -53.72 -2.10 45.61
N ARG A 534 -52.92 -1.46 44.74
CA ARG A 534 -52.77 0.02 44.71
C ARG A 534 -53.55 0.70 43.57
N LEU A 535 -54.03 -0.08 42.61
CA LEU A 535 -54.84 0.39 41.48
C LEU A 535 -56.11 1.17 41.88
N PRO A 536 -56.87 0.78 42.94
CA PRO A 536 -58.07 1.50 43.34
C PRO A 536 -57.78 2.93 43.83
N CYS A 537 -56.73 3.09 44.65
CA CYS A 537 -56.37 4.39 45.22
C CYS A 537 -55.89 5.40 44.17
N VAL A 538 -55.20 4.92 43.13
CA VAL A 538 -54.72 5.78 42.04
C VAL A 538 -55.87 6.15 41.09
N LEU A 539 -56.81 5.23 40.83
CA LEU A 539 -58.01 5.51 40.04
C LEU A 539 -58.98 6.44 40.78
N ASP A 540 -59.11 6.33 42.10
CA ASP A 540 -59.94 7.21 42.92
C ASP A 540 -59.33 8.61 43.03
N ALA A 541 -57.99 8.74 43.10
CA ALA A 541 -57.31 10.03 43.03
C ALA A 541 -57.48 10.70 41.65
N LEU A 542 -57.43 9.93 40.56
CA LEU A 542 -57.66 10.43 39.20
C LEU A 542 -59.14 10.80 38.94
N ARG A 543 -60.10 10.07 39.52
CA ARG A 543 -61.54 10.43 39.48
C ARG A 543 -61.84 11.67 40.32
N ALA A 544 -61.24 11.78 41.50
CA ALA A 544 -61.38 12.97 42.33
C ALA A 544 -60.84 14.23 41.62
N GLU A 545 -59.81 14.11 40.77
CA GLU A 545 -59.35 15.20 39.90
C GLU A 545 -60.28 15.51 38.71
N GLU A 546 -60.95 14.51 38.13
CA GLU A 546 -61.93 14.72 37.05
C GLU A 546 -63.21 15.39 37.55
N GLU A 547 -63.64 15.10 38.78
CA GLU A 547 -64.85 15.65 39.38
C GLU A 547 -64.62 17.01 40.07
N ALA A 548 -63.43 17.30 40.57
CA ALA A 548 -63.08 18.59 41.18
C ALA A 548 -62.29 19.47 40.21
N GLY A 549 -62.99 20.25 39.38
CA GLY A 549 -62.36 21.31 38.58
C GLY A 549 -61.38 22.15 39.42
N LEU A 550 -60.13 22.27 38.94
CA LEU A 550 -58.92 22.74 39.65
C LEU A 550 -59.16 23.70 40.84
N PRO A 551 -58.74 23.35 42.07
CA PRO A 551 -58.39 24.32 43.11
C PRO A 551 -57.00 24.91 42.82
N ALA A 552 -56.87 26.22 43.02
CA ALA A 552 -55.67 27.00 42.70
C ALA A 552 -54.37 26.55 43.44
N ASP A 553 -54.48 25.79 44.53
CA ASP A 553 -53.35 25.39 45.38
C ASP A 553 -52.49 24.23 44.83
N LEU A 554 -52.99 23.46 43.86
CA LEU A 554 -52.21 22.38 43.22
C LEU A 554 -51.43 22.83 41.98
N SER A 555 -51.76 24.01 41.43
CA SER A 555 -50.97 24.62 40.35
C SER A 555 -49.52 24.87 40.78
N ALA A 556 -49.32 25.20 42.07
CA ALA A 556 -48.00 25.39 42.67
C ALA A 556 -47.21 24.07 42.90
N ARG A 557 -47.87 22.90 42.90
CA ARG A 557 -47.18 21.58 43.01
C ARG A 557 -46.93 20.94 41.63
N LEU A 558 -47.66 21.38 40.60
CA LEU A 558 -47.47 20.98 39.19
C LEU A 558 -46.33 21.73 38.49
N ASP A 559 -45.75 22.75 39.12
CA ASP A 559 -44.50 23.39 38.69
C ASP A 559 -43.25 22.55 39.05
N ALA A 560 -43.41 21.40 39.73
CA ALA A 560 -42.32 20.46 39.95
C ALA A 560 -42.00 19.70 38.65
N PRO A 561 -40.71 19.52 38.30
CA PRO A 561 -40.33 18.81 37.09
C PRO A 561 -40.90 17.38 37.11
N PRO A 562 -41.34 16.82 35.95
CA PRO A 562 -42.00 15.51 35.87
C PRO A 562 -41.20 14.35 36.49
N LYS A 563 -39.89 14.54 36.68
CA LYS A 563 -39.00 13.65 37.42
C LYS A 563 -39.47 13.44 38.86
N ASP A 564 -39.86 14.48 39.58
CA ASP A 564 -40.19 14.43 41.02
C ASP A 564 -41.55 13.78 41.31
N LEU A 565 -42.50 13.87 40.37
CA LEU A 565 -43.80 13.21 40.44
C LEU A 565 -43.69 11.70 40.17
N LEU A 566 -42.74 11.27 39.34
CA LEU A 566 -42.48 9.87 39.02
C LEU A 566 -41.66 9.16 40.10
N THR A 567 -40.67 9.83 40.74
CA THR A 567 -39.93 9.25 41.87
C THR A 567 -40.85 8.95 43.05
N HIS A 568 -41.87 9.80 43.30
CA HIS A 568 -42.83 9.57 44.38
C HIS A 568 -43.83 8.43 44.12
N ALA A 569 -44.11 8.11 42.85
CA ALA A 569 -45.07 7.08 42.47
C ALA A 569 -44.44 5.68 42.30
N LEU A 570 -43.13 5.61 41.99
CA LEU A 570 -42.43 4.37 41.63
C LEU A 570 -41.44 3.87 42.70
N LEU A 571 -41.16 4.62 43.76
CA LEU A 571 -40.37 4.12 44.89
C LEU A 571 -41.25 3.27 45.83
N PRO A 572 -40.82 2.07 46.23
CA PRO A 572 -41.36 1.42 47.42
C PRO A 572 -40.81 2.17 48.65
N GLU A 573 -41.66 2.48 49.63
CA GLU A 573 -41.15 2.67 50.99
C GLU A 573 -40.61 1.34 51.53
#